data_AF-A0A0N8I0G8-F1
#
_entry.id   AF-A0A0N8I0G8-F1
#
_cell.length_a   1.000
_cell.length_b   1.000
_cell.length_c   1.000
_cell.angle_alpha   90.00
_cell.angle_beta   90.00
_cell.angle_gamma   90.00
#
_symmetry.space_group_name_H-M   'P 1'
#
loop_
_entity.id
_entity.type
_entity.pdbx_description
1 polymer ?
#
loop_
_entity_poly.entity_id
_entity_poly.type
_entity_poly.pdbx_seq_one_letter_code
_entity_poly.pdbx_strand_id
1 'polypeptide(L)'
;MSYEAYQEFVYDAVLRDWETLADEMARMKELLDEGSEVRIVKADTNLTMSIEDRTAVNSAASVVYDSHNLPSGEVFTAPTRPRARCSSTCR
;
A
#
# COMPACT_ATOMS: atom_id res chain seq x y z
N MET A 1 16.74 -1.11 -21.49
CA MET A 1 16.72 0.36 -21.28
C MET A 1 18.11 0.89 -21.47
N SER A 2 18.25 2.11 -22.01
CA SER A 2 19.52 2.83 -21.93
C SER A 2 19.71 3.38 -20.50
N TYR A 3 20.90 3.88 -20.21
CA TYR A 3 21.19 4.54 -18.94
C TYR A 3 20.28 5.75 -18.71
N GLU A 4 20.10 6.58 -19.74
CA GLU A 4 19.29 7.79 -19.71
C GLU A 4 17.83 7.45 -19.41
N ALA A 5 17.28 6.43 -20.09
CA ALA A 5 15.90 5.99 -19.86
C ALA A 5 15.68 5.46 -18.43
N TYR A 6 16.67 4.77 -17.86
CA TYR A 6 16.59 4.33 -16.46
C TYR A 6 16.71 5.50 -15.48
N GLN A 7 17.59 6.46 -15.76
CA GLN A 7 17.74 7.66 -14.93
C GLN A 7 16.45 8.48 -14.89
N GLU A 8 15.83 8.75 -16.05
CA GLU A 8 14.54 9.44 -16.13
C GLU A 8 13.46 8.69 -15.34
N PHE A 9 13.34 7.37 -15.53
CA PHE A 9 12.39 6.55 -14.79
C PHE A 9 12.54 6.66 -13.26
N VAL A 10 13.78 6.58 -12.74
CA VAL A 10 14.03 6.68 -11.30
C VAL A 10 13.74 8.08 -10.77
N TYR A 11 14.15 9.12 -11.50
CA TYR A 11 13.88 10.50 -11.08
C TYR A 11 12.39 10.83 -11.10
N ASP A 12 11.64 10.39 -12.10
CA ASP A 12 10.19 10.59 -12.14
C ASP A 12 9.46 9.86 -10.99
N ALA A 13 9.99 8.72 -10.56
CA ALA A 13 9.43 7.99 -9.42
C ALA A 13 9.73 8.66 -8.08
N VAL A 14 10.86 9.36 -7.95
CA VAL A 14 11.36 9.91 -6.68
C VAL A 14 11.06 11.41 -6.52
N LEU A 15 11.17 12.20 -7.59
CA LEU A 15 11.01 13.65 -7.57
C LEU A 15 9.54 14.03 -7.73
N ARG A 16 8.81 13.98 -6.62
CA ARG A 16 7.40 14.36 -6.56
C ARG A 16 7.07 15.10 -5.26
N ASP A 17 5.87 15.67 -5.23
CA ASP A 17 5.31 16.23 -4.02
C ASP A 17 4.90 15.11 -3.05
N TRP A 18 5.78 14.83 -2.09
CA TRP A 18 5.57 13.82 -1.07
C TRP A 18 4.54 14.22 -0.01
N GLU A 19 4.32 15.51 0.20
CA GLU A 19 3.30 16.00 1.13
C GLU A 19 1.90 15.76 0.57
N THR A 20 1.69 16.15 -0.68
CA THR A 20 0.43 15.86 -1.39
C THR A 20 0.14 14.35 -1.42
N LEU A 21 1.13 13.52 -1.77
CA LEU A 21 0.95 12.06 -1.78
C LEU A 21 0.67 11.50 -0.37
N ALA A 22 1.29 12.06 0.66
CA ALA A 22 1.07 11.66 2.04
C ALA A 22 -0.39 11.92 2.47
N ASP A 23 -0.95 13.07 2.14
CA ASP A 23 -2.35 13.42 2.42
C ASP A 23 -3.32 12.51 1.66
N GLU A 24 -3.02 12.20 0.39
CA GLU A 24 -3.85 11.27 -0.38
C GLU A 24 -3.90 9.89 0.26
N MET A 25 -2.75 9.40 0.70
CA MET A 25 -2.61 8.10 1.38
C MET A 25 -3.16 8.09 2.80
N ALA A 26 -3.20 9.24 3.49
CA ALA A 26 -3.83 9.34 4.82
C ALA A 26 -5.30 8.88 4.78
N ARG A 27 -6.04 9.22 3.72
CA ARG A 27 -7.41 8.75 3.51
C ARG A 27 -7.50 7.24 3.36
N MET A 28 -6.53 6.61 2.69
CA MET A 28 -6.48 5.15 2.57
C MET A 28 -6.14 4.50 3.91
N LYS A 29 -5.27 5.12 4.71
CA LYS A 29 -4.96 4.69 6.08
C LYS A 29 -6.19 4.75 6.97
N GLU A 30 -6.97 5.82 6.93
CA GLU A 30 -8.24 5.95 7.68
C GLU A 30 -9.21 4.81 7.34
N LEU A 31 -9.41 4.53 6.05
CA LEU A 31 -10.29 3.43 5.61
C LEU A 31 -9.82 2.06 6.11
N LEU A 32 -8.51 1.84 6.16
CA LEU A 32 -7.95 0.58 6.67
C LEU A 32 -8.04 0.51 8.20
N ASP A 33 -7.81 1.61 8.91
CA ASP A 33 -7.90 1.67 10.37
C ASP A 33 -9.34 1.49 10.88
N GLU A 34 -10.33 1.99 10.14
CA GLU A 34 -11.75 1.81 10.45
C GLU A 34 -12.30 0.44 10.04
N GLY A 35 -11.63 -0.23 9.10
CA GLY A 35 -12.02 -1.52 8.55
C GLY A 35 -11.61 -2.72 9.40
N SER A 36 -12.28 -3.86 9.21
CA SER A 36 -11.94 -5.13 9.87
C SER A 36 -11.64 -6.28 8.90
N GLU A 37 -11.88 -6.08 7.59
CA GLU A 37 -11.67 -7.07 6.55
C GLU A 37 -11.24 -6.42 5.22
N VAL A 38 -10.27 -7.03 4.55
CA VAL A 38 -9.89 -6.72 3.16
C VAL A 38 -10.26 -7.90 2.27
N ARG A 39 -10.94 -7.60 1.16
CA ARG A 39 -11.26 -8.58 0.12
C ARG A 39 -10.69 -8.13 -1.23
N ILE A 40 -9.83 -8.96 -1.81
CA ILE A 40 -9.21 -8.74 -3.11
C ILE A 40 -9.88 -9.66 -4.13
N VAL A 41 -10.48 -9.08 -5.17
CA VAL A 41 -11.19 -9.82 -6.23
C VAL A 41 -10.60 -9.49 -7.60
N LYS A 42 -10.22 -10.52 -8.35
CA LYS A 42 -9.77 -10.51 -9.75
C LYS A 42 -10.18 -11.84 -10.40
N ALA A 43 -9.97 -12.00 -11.71
CA ALA A 43 -10.31 -13.23 -12.46
C ALA A 43 -9.94 -14.52 -11.71
N ASP A 44 -8.67 -14.63 -11.29
CA ASP A 44 -8.14 -15.83 -10.60
C ASP A 44 -7.76 -15.54 -9.14
N THR A 45 -8.34 -14.50 -8.54
CA THR A 45 -8.03 -14.11 -7.16
C THR A 45 -9.31 -13.73 -6.43
N ASN A 46 -9.61 -14.45 -5.35
CA ASN A 46 -10.66 -14.06 -4.42
C ASN A 46 -10.16 -14.36 -3.01
N LEU A 47 -9.45 -13.38 -2.45
CA LEU A 47 -8.75 -13.47 -1.18
C LEU A 47 -9.42 -12.60 -0.14
N THR A 48 -9.76 -13.19 1.00
CA THR A 48 -10.30 -12.45 2.14
C THR A 48 -9.39 -12.58 3.36
N MET A 49 -9.08 -11.45 3.98
CA MET A 49 -8.21 -11.34 5.15
C MET A 49 -8.84 -10.42 6.19
N SER A 50 -8.86 -10.84 7.46
CA SER A 50 -9.21 -9.93 8.55
C SER A 50 -8.04 -9.02 8.88
N ILE A 51 -8.35 -7.75 9.10
CA ILE A 51 -7.46 -6.70 9.61
C ILE A 51 -8.00 -6.13 10.93
N GLU A 52 -8.89 -6.85 11.60
CA GLU A 52 -9.46 -6.44 12.88
C GLU A 52 -8.35 -6.21 13.91
N ASP A 53 -8.47 -5.10 14.65
CA ASP A 53 -7.49 -4.59 15.61
C ASP A 53 -6.09 -4.33 15.03
N ARG A 54 -6.03 -3.95 13.75
CA ARG A 54 -4.78 -3.58 13.07
C ARG A 54 -4.75 -2.11 12.73
N THR A 55 -3.55 -1.54 12.81
CA THR A 55 -3.28 -0.16 12.40
C THR A 55 -2.50 -0.20 11.10
N ALA A 56 -2.93 0.58 10.12
CA ALA A 56 -2.22 0.76 8.88
C ALA A 56 -1.06 1.75 9.03
N VAL A 57 -0.07 1.63 8.18
CA VAL A 57 1.11 2.50 8.13
C VAL A 57 1.13 3.15 6.75
N ASN A 58 1.24 4.48 6.72
CA ASN A 58 1.46 5.23 5.51
C ASN A 58 2.97 5.40 5.34
N SER A 59 3.52 4.93 4.22
CA SER A 59 4.97 4.92 3.99
C SER A 59 5.48 6.12 3.18
N ALA A 60 4.63 7.14 2.95
CA ALA A 60 5.03 8.34 2.21
C ALA A 60 6.32 8.91 2.79
N ALA A 61 7.28 9.27 1.92
CA ALA A 61 8.54 9.89 2.32
C ALA A 61 8.33 11.36 2.71
N SER A 62 7.47 11.62 3.69
CA SER A 62 7.21 12.93 4.28
C SER A 62 7.73 12.98 5.71
N VAL A 63 7.97 14.19 6.22
CA VAL A 63 8.40 14.42 7.61
C VAL A 63 7.37 13.87 8.61
N VAL A 64 6.08 13.95 8.28
CA VAL A 64 4.99 13.49 9.13
C VAL A 64 5.02 11.98 9.36
N TYR A 65 5.39 11.22 8.32
CA TYR A 65 5.40 9.75 8.38
C TYR A 65 6.79 9.15 8.61
N ASP A 66 7.84 9.97 8.70
CA ASP A 66 9.23 9.60 9.01
C ASP A 66 9.73 8.35 8.23
N SER A 67 9.31 8.26 6.96
CA SER A 67 9.66 7.15 6.09
C SER A 67 10.98 7.43 5.37
N HIS A 68 11.81 6.40 5.25
CA HIS A 68 13.09 6.45 4.55
C HIS A 68 13.07 5.74 3.19
N ASN A 69 11.90 5.26 2.75
CA ASN A 69 11.77 4.56 1.49
C ASN A 69 11.55 5.55 0.33
N LEU A 70 12.41 5.49 -0.68
CA LEU A 70 12.26 6.25 -1.93
C LEU A 70 12.62 5.35 -3.13
N PRO A 71 11.76 5.27 -4.17
CA PRO A 71 10.40 5.77 -4.20
C PRO A 71 9.47 4.98 -3.24
N SER A 72 8.43 5.65 -2.75
CA SER A 72 7.38 5.07 -1.90
C SER A 72 5.99 5.39 -2.47
N GLY A 73 4.93 5.03 -1.75
CA GLY A 73 3.54 5.25 -2.17
C GLY A 73 2.60 4.12 -1.76
N GLU A 74 2.86 3.46 -0.62
CA GLU A 74 2.01 2.39 -0.12
C GLU A 74 1.40 2.74 1.24
N VAL A 75 0.20 2.21 1.48
CA VAL A 75 -0.38 2.09 2.81
C VAL A 75 -0.56 0.62 3.08
N PHE A 76 -0.02 0.13 4.19
CA PHE A 76 -0.02 -1.29 4.49
C PHE A 76 -0.41 -1.59 5.93
N THR A 77 -0.98 -2.78 6.13
CA THR A 77 -1.22 -3.35 7.46
C THR A 77 -1.05 -4.86 7.42
N ALA A 78 -0.88 -5.47 8.59
CA ALA A 78 -0.74 -6.91 8.71
C ALA A 78 -2.12 -7.57 8.96
N PRO A 79 -2.43 -8.72 8.35
CA PRO A 79 -3.63 -9.48 8.72
C PRO A 79 -3.62 -9.92 10.20
N THR A 80 -4.80 -10.06 10.82
CA THR A 80 -4.94 -10.48 12.22
C THR A 80 -4.36 -11.88 12.46
N ARG A 81 -4.48 -12.79 11.48
CA ARG A 81 -3.80 -14.11 11.48
C ARG A 81 -3.21 -14.40 10.09
N PRO A 82 -2.13 -15.20 10.00
CA PRO A 82 -1.45 -15.51 8.73
C PRO A 82 -2.28 -16.39 7.77
N ARG A 83 -3.56 -16.68 8.06
CA ARG A 83 -4.39 -17.55 7.25
C ARG A 83 -5.46 -16.74 6.53
N ALA A 84 -5.17 -16.40 5.28
CA ALA A 84 -6.15 -15.86 4.36
C ALA A 84 -7.09 -16.97 3.86
N ARG A 85 -8.34 -16.62 3.55
CA ARG A 85 -9.31 -17.54 2.95
C ARG A 85 -9.37 -17.29 1.44
N CYS A 86 -9.07 -18.31 0.62
CA CYS A 86 -9.40 -18.30 -0.81
C CYS A 86 -10.74 -19.04 -0.99
N SER A 87 -11.63 -18.49 -1.81
CA SER A 87 -12.83 -19.24 -2.22
C SER A 87 -12.46 -20.44 -3.09
N SER A 88 -13.30 -21.47 -3.14
CA SER A 88 -13.12 -22.70 -3.94
C SER A 88 -12.90 -22.48 -5.45
N THR A 89 -13.13 -21.26 -5.93
CA THR A 89 -12.92 -20.79 -7.30
C THR A 89 -11.48 -20.32 -7.60
N CYS A 90 -10.59 -20.22 -6.61
CA CYS A 90 -9.15 -20.02 -6.86
C CYS A 90 -8.54 -21.33 -7.39
N ARG A 91 -8.69 -21.65 -8.68
CA ARG A 91 -7.94 -22.71 -9.37
C ARG A 91 -7.06 -22.08 -10.44
#